data_AF-A0A959SK33-F1
#
_entry.id   AF-A0A959SK33-F1
#
_cell.length_a   1.000
_cell.length_b   1.000
_cell.length_c   1.000
_cell.angle_alpha   90.00
_cell.angle_beta   90.00
_cell.angle_gamma   90.00
#
_symmetry.space_group_name_H-M   'P 1'
#
loop_
_entity.id
_entity.type
_entity.pdbx_description
1 polymer ?
#
loop_
_entity_poly.entity_id
_entity_poly.type
_entity_poly.pdbx_seq_one_letter_code
_entity_poly.pdbx_strand_id
1 'polypeptide(L)'
;MDRIRDLWARAWVADAICLTGLALLSIAFAIRWTSQLDIRLYDETTYLERGLNVPNGLPTADMAPVYALWYQALSWFAEERTTLYFLNYGITLVLIPILTFLLLRTHGTTRGASLLAALFIQFTALNLFTWPRVSALALTILMIGAIITTRVDDRDRKFTVAVLAAGMAVFVRPEFLLALLILVTLWSWEIVKDGAWPGRLPLLEWSFVLACLIGLFITFGNPLANGRGLIAFGQHYALNRESTQPTGMDPWTNWEEVIENDLGPVQSIREAMFRNPEKFAQHVGMNLALTPSAIGAQLLPYWSRPVWYGFVLLTLLVAQLLYLGVTNKAAHGLSHFRSKFTVAFVLPALVSVIIIHPRAHYLLVLLVFAMITLVSRAYPEGSDRPRLCKYAPMVVLPIFLFLPNTRPVGPAGRPVLATIRSINALSLQDRATVLDADGGYTVYMHSPADRVTAQDKAQGFNAFLRGEDLDLIVATPRLMEDHRYREDEEWQRFVEGGHSPAFRKVPVEGTEVLLFVSERILASP
;
A
#
# COMPACT_ATOMS: atom_id res chain seq x y z
N MET A 1 26.36 -38.65 -14.26
CA MET A 1 26.32 -37.22 -13.83
C MET A 1 25.74 -36.30 -14.91
N ASP A 2 26.01 -36.54 -16.21
CA ASP A 2 25.50 -35.69 -17.29
C ASP A 2 23.97 -35.66 -17.40
N ARG A 3 23.30 -36.81 -17.24
CA ARG A 3 21.82 -36.90 -17.23
C ARG A 3 21.17 -36.07 -16.11
N ILE A 4 21.86 -35.93 -14.97
CA ILE A 4 21.38 -35.13 -13.85
C ILE A 4 21.62 -33.65 -14.17
N ARG A 5 22.83 -33.26 -14.60
CA ARG A 5 23.11 -31.89 -15.04
C ARG A 5 22.15 -31.40 -16.14
N ASP A 6 21.79 -32.27 -17.08
CA ASP A 6 20.82 -31.98 -18.14
C ASP A 6 19.40 -31.76 -17.61
N LEU A 7 18.98 -32.56 -16.61
CA LEU A 7 17.68 -32.39 -15.94
C LEU A 7 17.62 -31.08 -15.14
N TRP A 8 18.71 -30.72 -14.45
CA TRP A 8 18.82 -29.45 -13.75
C TRP A 8 18.80 -28.28 -14.75
N ALA A 9 19.62 -28.31 -15.81
CA ALA A 9 19.66 -27.27 -16.83
C ALA A 9 18.29 -27.05 -17.49
N ARG A 10 17.57 -28.13 -17.84
CA ARG A 10 16.21 -28.05 -18.40
C ARG A 10 15.19 -27.46 -17.42
N ALA A 11 15.32 -27.74 -16.13
CA ALA A 11 14.46 -27.14 -15.10
C ALA A 11 14.67 -25.62 -15.00
N TRP A 12 15.93 -25.17 -15.03
CA TRP A 12 16.28 -23.73 -15.02
C TRP A 12 15.79 -23.00 -16.27
N VAL A 13 15.94 -23.59 -17.47
CA VAL A 13 15.44 -23.00 -18.72
C VAL A 13 13.93 -22.83 -18.66
N ALA A 14 13.19 -23.83 -18.18
CA ALA A 14 11.74 -23.74 -18.09
C ALA A 14 11.27 -22.69 -17.06
N ASP A 15 11.97 -22.56 -15.93
CA ASP A 15 11.70 -21.51 -14.95
C ASP A 15 12.00 -20.11 -15.52
N ALA A 16 13.08 -19.96 -16.28
CA ALA A 16 13.42 -18.71 -16.95
C ALA A 16 12.38 -18.32 -18.01
N ILE A 17 11.88 -19.28 -18.80
CA ILE A 17 10.80 -19.03 -19.77
C ILE A 17 9.53 -18.58 -19.05
N CYS A 18 9.09 -19.29 -18.00
CA CYS A 18 7.92 -18.92 -17.22
C CYS A 18 8.07 -17.52 -16.60
N LEU A 19 9.23 -17.22 -16.03
CA LEU A 19 9.50 -15.93 -15.40
C LEU A 19 9.52 -14.80 -16.44
N THR A 20 10.13 -15.02 -17.60
CA THR A 20 10.18 -14.03 -18.70
C THR A 20 8.78 -13.78 -19.25
N GLY A 21 8.02 -14.85 -19.51
CA GLY A 21 6.62 -14.73 -19.97
C GLY A 21 5.74 -14.00 -18.95
N LEU A 22 5.88 -14.32 -17.67
CA LEU A 22 5.19 -13.62 -16.58
C LEU A 22 5.59 -12.14 -16.54
N ALA A 23 6.88 -11.81 -16.60
CA ALA A 23 7.37 -10.44 -16.56
C ALA A 23 6.83 -9.61 -17.73
N LEU A 24 6.89 -10.13 -18.96
CA LEU A 24 6.36 -9.45 -20.14
C LEU A 24 4.85 -9.23 -20.04
N LEU A 25 4.10 -10.24 -19.58
CA LEU A 25 2.66 -10.12 -19.37
C LEU A 25 2.34 -9.07 -18.29
N SER A 26 3.05 -9.11 -17.16
CA SER A 26 2.88 -8.14 -16.07
C SER A 26 3.18 -6.72 -16.51
N ILE A 27 4.25 -6.50 -17.30
CA ILE A 27 4.62 -5.19 -17.85
C ILE A 27 3.54 -4.70 -18.82
N ALA A 28 3.14 -5.52 -19.79
CA ALA A 28 2.11 -5.17 -20.76
C ALA A 28 0.78 -4.82 -20.06
N PHE A 29 0.43 -5.61 -19.04
CA PHE A 29 -0.74 -5.35 -18.21
C PHE A 29 -0.61 -4.05 -17.42
N ALA A 30 0.54 -3.78 -16.80
CA ALA A 30 0.78 -2.56 -16.02
C ALA A 30 0.69 -1.30 -16.89
N ILE A 31 1.22 -1.33 -18.11
CA ILE A 31 1.09 -0.22 -19.08
C ILE A 31 -0.39 0.03 -19.40
N ARG A 32 -1.14 -1.02 -19.72
CA ARG A 32 -2.58 -0.91 -20.00
C ARG A 32 -3.39 -0.43 -18.78
N TRP A 33 -3.01 -0.88 -17.59
CA TRP A 33 -3.70 -0.52 -16.35
C TRP A 33 -3.48 0.95 -16.01
N THR A 34 -2.23 1.40 -15.99
CA THR A 34 -1.85 2.78 -15.65
C THR A 34 -2.37 3.79 -16.68
N SER A 35 -2.59 3.40 -17.95
CA SER A 35 -3.22 4.26 -18.95
C SER A 35 -4.71 4.53 -18.67
N GLN A 36 -5.37 3.68 -17.89
CA GLN A 36 -6.79 3.80 -17.53
C GLN A 36 -7.00 4.33 -16.11
N LEU A 37 -5.99 4.23 -15.26
CA LEU A 37 -6.04 4.66 -13.87
C LEU A 37 -5.94 6.19 -13.77
N ASP A 38 -6.77 6.79 -12.91
CA ASP A 38 -6.62 8.19 -12.54
C ASP A 38 -5.70 8.37 -11.32
N ILE A 39 -5.18 9.58 -11.13
CA ILE A 39 -4.35 9.90 -9.97
C ILE A 39 -5.24 9.94 -8.73
N ARG A 40 -4.82 9.22 -7.69
CA ARG A 40 -5.37 9.36 -6.34
C ARG A 40 -4.46 10.25 -5.51
N LEU A 41 -4.98 11.41 -5.14
CA LEU A 41 -4.36 12.44 -4.31
C LEU A 41 -4.23 12.01 -2.83
N TYR A 42 -3.72 12.87 -1.94
CA TYR A 42 -3.31 12.57 -0.56
C TYR A 42 -2.08 11.67 -0.45
N ASP A 43 -2.15 10.56 0.29
CA ASP A 43 -1.02 9.79 0.81
C ASP A 43 0.08 9.54 -0.23
N GLU A 44 -0.30 9.01 -1.40
CA GLU A 44 0.66 8.69 -2.46
C GLU A 44 1.30 9.94 -3.07
N THR A 45 0.54 11.02 -3.18
CA THR A 45 1.03 12.31 -3.66
C THR A 45 1.99 12.94 -2.65
N THR A 46 1.69 12.84 -1.36
CA THR A 46 2.59 13.28 -0.29
C THR A 46 3.90 12.47 -0.27
N TYR A 47 3.87 11.17 -0.55
CA TYR A 47 5.09 10.38 -0.67
C TYR A 47 5.93 10.76 -1.88
N LEU A 48 5.28 11.01 -3.03
CA LEU A 48 5.94 11.50 -4.24
C LEU A 48 6.62 12.85 -3.98
N GLU A 49 5.90 13.81 -3.39
CA GLU A 49 6.43 15.12 -3.02
C GLU A 49 7.66 15.01 -2.12
N ARG A 50 7.59 14.18 -1.08
CA ARG A 50 8.74 13.94 -0.19
C ARG A 50 9.93 13.36 -0.93
N GLY A 51 9.69 12.45 -1.88
CA GLY A 51 10.74 11.88 -2.71
C GLY A 51 11.44 12.93 -3.58
N LEU A 52 10.67 13.85 -4.17
CA LEU A 52 11.22 14.97 -4.94
C LEU A 52 11.96 15.98 -4.06
N ASN A 53 11.56 16.11 -2.79
CA ASN A 53 12.17 17.03 -1.83
C ASN A 53 13.36 16.46 -1.05
N VAL A 54 13.75 15.19 -1.27
CA VAL A 54 14.92 14.59 -0.60
C VAL A 54 16.20 15.43 -0.71
N PRO A 55 16.55 16.05 -1.87
CA PRO A 55 17.73 16.92 -1.96
C PRO A 55 17.73 18.11 -0.99
N ASN A 56 16.54 18.54 -0.52
CA ASN A 56 16.37 19.64 0.43
C ASN A 56 16.30 19.17 1.89
N GLY A 57 16.25 17.86 2.13
CA GLY A 57 16.18 17.27 3.47
C GLY A 57 15.50 15.90 3.46
N LEU A 58 15.95 15.01 4.33
CA LEU A 58 15.34 13.70 4.51
C LEU A 58 14.06 13.82 5.35
N PRO A 59 12.98 13.09 4.99
CA PRO A 59 11.79 13.07 5.82
C PRO A 59 12.03 12.28 7.12
N THR A 60 11.22 12.56 8.13
CA THR A 60 11.27 11.87 9.42
C THR A 60 10.92 10.38 9.29
N ALA A 61 11.38 9.56 10.24
CA ALA A 61 11.22 8.10 10.21
C ALA A 61 9.76 7.63 10.10
N ASP A 62 8.82 8.35 10.70
CA ASP A 62 7.39 8.03 10.65
C ASP A 62 6.77 8.33 9.27
N MET A 63 7.48 9.04 8.39
CA MET A 63 7.00 9.53 7.08
C MET A 63 7.48 8.72 5.88
N ALA A 64 7.90 7.47 6.11
CA ALA A 64 8.36 6.50 5.11
C ALA A 64 9.59 6.95 4.29
N PRO A 65 10.72 7.32 4.93
CA PRO A 65 11.89 7.85 4.23
C PRO A 65 12.48 6.90 3.18
N VAL A 66 12.43 5.59 3.41
CA VAL A 66 12.89 4.62 2.39
C VAL A 66 12.02 4.68 1.14
N TYR A 67 10.72 4.98 1.28
CA TYR A 67 9.82 5.16 0.15
C TYR A 67 10.03 6.51 -0.56
N ALA A 68 10.40 7.56 0.17
CA ALA A 68 10.82 8.82 -0.44
C ALA A 68 12.10 8.64 -1.26
N LEU A 69 13.11 7.93 -0.73
CA LEU A 69 14.33 7.58 -1.47
C LEU A 69 14.04 6.73 -2.71
N TRP A 70 13.06 5.83 -2.62
CA TRP A 70 12.57 5.08 -3.78
C TRP A 70 11.99 6.01 -4.85
N TYR A 71 11.15 6.96 -4.49
CA TYR A 71 10.64 7.97 -5.43
C TYR A 71 11.74 8.84 -6.03
N GLN A 72 12.74 9.23 -5.23
CA GLN A 72 13.91 9.96 -5.72
C GLN A 72 14.71 9.14 -6.74
N ALA A 73 14.88 7.83 -6.52
CA ALA A 73 15.54 6.97 -7.50
C ALA A 73 14.72 6.84 -8.79
N LEU A 74 13.39 6.79 -8.68
CA LEU A 74 12.49 6.74 -9.83
C LEU A 74 12.45 8.06 -10.62
N SER A 75 12.67 9.21 -9.98
CA SER A 75 12.66 10.51 -10.67
C SER A 75 13.81 10.66 -11.68
N TRP A 76 14.87 9.84 -11.58
CA TRP A 76 15.90 9.75 -12.62
C TRP A 76 15.39 9.19 -13.95
N PHE A 77 14.23 8.53 -13.96
CA PHE A 77 13.63 7.94 -15.16
C PHE A 77 12.35 8.66 -15.61
N ALA A 78 11.81 9.57 -14.80
CA ALA A 78 10.58 10.30 -15.07
C ALA A 78 10.66 11.72 -14.50
N GLU A 79 10.87 12.70 -15.39
CA GLU A 79 10.91 14.12 -15.04
C GLU A 79 9.51 14.67 -14.68
N GLU A 80 8.49 14.29 -15.46
CA GLU A 80 7.11 14.73 -15.21
C GLU A 80 6.53 13.99 -14.00
N ARG A 81 5.97 14.75 -13.06
CA ARG A 81 5.45 14.22 -11.78
C ARG A 81 4.27 13.27 -11.96
N THR A 82 3.41 13.49 -12.96
CA THR A 82 2.32 12.56 -13.29
C THR A 82 2.86 11.22 -13.82
N THR A 83 3.89 11.28 -14.67
CA THR A 83 4.57 10.10 -15.20
C THR A 83 5.29 9.33 -14.08
N LEU A 84 5.94 10.04 -13.14
CA LEU A 84 6.59 9.45 -11.97
C LEU A 84 5.59 8.67 -11.08
N TYR A 85 4.40 9.23 -10.85
CA TYR A 85 3.31 8.55 -10.12
C TYR A 85 2.95 7.21 -10.78
N PHE A 86 2.70 7.21 -12.09
CA PHE A 86 2.31 6.00 -12.82
C PHE A 86 3.48 5.02 -12.97
N LEU A 87 4.72 5.49 -13.06
CA LEU A 87 5.91 4.65 -13.08
C LEU A 87 6.04 3.85 -11.78
N ASN A 88 5.94 4.52 -10.63
CA ASN A 88 5.96 3.85 -9.33
C ASN A 88 4.82 2.81 -9.20
N TYR A 89 3.61 3.20 -9.63
CA TYR A 89 2.46 2.30 -9.62
C TYR A 89 2.72 1.05 -10.49
N GLY A 90 3.19 1.25 -11.71
CA GLY A 90 3.48 0.18 -12.66
C GLY A 90 4.58 -0.77 -12.18
N ILE A 91 5.71 -0.24 -11.67
CA ILE A 91 6.82 -1.07 -11.18
C ILE A 91 6.37 -1.95 -10.01
N THR A 92 5.72 -1.37 -9.01
CA THR A 92 5.25 -2.15 -7.85
C THR A 92 4.20 -3.19 -8.24
N LEU A 93 3.37 -2.90 -9.27
CA LEU A 93 2.37 -3.83 -9.79
C LEU A 93 3.01 -5.06 -10.46
N VAL A 94 4.16 -4.87 -11.11
CA VAL A 94 4.94 -5.92 -11.79
C VAL A 94 5.79 -6.74 -10.81
N LEU A 95 6.41 -6.08 -9.82
CA LEU A 95 7.35 -6.74 -8.91
C LEU A 95 6.68 -7.80 -8.02
N ILE A 96 5.49 -7.54 -7.50
CA ILE A 96 4.78 -8.46 -6.59
C ILE A 96 4.56 -9.86 -7.21
N PRO A 97 3.96 -10.00 -8.41
CA PRO A 97 3.74 -11.32 -9.01
C PRO A 97 5.06 -12.01 -9.42
N ILE A 98 6.06 -11.26 -9.90
CA ILE A 98 7.40 -11.81 -10.18
C ILE A 98 8.03 -12.39 -8.91
N LEU A 99 8.04 -11.64 -7.82
CA LEU A 99 8.58 -12.09 -6.54
C LEU A 99 7.75 -13.22 -5.95
N THR A 100 6.44 -13.26 -6.19
CA THR A 100 5.56 -14.37 -5.77
C THR A 100 5.96 -15.66 -6.46
N PHE A 101 6.17 -15.61 -7.79
CA PHE A 101 6.68 -16.75 -8.55
C PHE A 101 8.03 -17.21 -7.98
N LEU A 102 9.01 -16.31 -7.87
CA LEU A 102 10.36 -16.62 -7.40
C LEU A 102 10.34 -17.22 -5.99
N LEU A 103 9.60 -16.63 -5.06
CA LEU A 103 9.53 -17.09 -3.68
C LEU A 103 8.88 -18.48 -3.58
N LEU A 104 7.81 -18.74 -4.34
CA LEU A 104 7.21 -20.08 -4.43
C LEU A 104 8.20 -21.11 -5.01
N ARG A 105 8.95 -20.75 -6.05
CA ARG A 105 10.00 -21.62 -6.62
C ARG A 105 11.10 -21.91 -5.61
N THR A 106 11.56 -20.92 -4.85
CA THR A 106 12.55 -21.15 -3.78
C THR A 106 12.01 -21.94 -2.60
N HIS A 107 10.70 -21.93 -2.40
CA HIS A 107 10.04 -22.81 -1.44
C HIS A 107 9.95 -24.26 -1.93
N GLY A 108 10.35 -24.56 -3.17
CA GLY A 108 10.20 -25.88 -3.76
C GLY A 108 8.76 -26.17 -4.17
N THR A 109 8.02 -25.16 -4.64
CA THR A 109 6.65 -25.31 -5.15
C THR A 109 6.69 -25.62 -6.64
N THR A 110 5.85 -26.52 -7.15
CA THR A 110 5.81 -26.82 -8.60
C THR A 110 5.68 -25.56 -9.48
N ARG A 111 6.27 -25.62 -10.67
CA ARG A 111 6.31 -24.51 -11.64
C ARG A 111 4.93 -24.00 -12.02
N GLY A 112 4.01 -24.91 -12.35
CA GLY A 112 2.64 -24.57 -12.73
C GLY A 112 1.87 -23.87 -11.62
N ALA A 113 1.95 -24.39 -10.39
CA ALA A 113 1.30 -23.75 -9.24
C ALA A 113 1.91 -22.38 -8.92
N SER A 114 3.23 -22.22 -9.06
CA SER A 114 3.91 -20.94 -8.87
C SER A 114 3.48 -19.89 -9.90
N LEU A 115 3.41 -20.28 -11.17
CA LEU A 115 2.95 -19.41 -12.25
C LEU A 115 1.49 -19.01 -12.06
N LEU A 116 0.62 -19.96 -11.74
CA LEU A 116 -0.80 -19.69 -11.51
C LEU A 116 -1.04 -18.80 -10.29
N ALA A 117 -0.32 -19.00 -9.19
CA ALA A 117 -0.44 -18.12 -8.03
C ALA A 117 0.07 -16.70 -8.31
N ALA A 118 1.15 -16.56 -9.09
CA ALA A 118 1.63 -15.24 -9.53
C ALA A 118 0.61 -14.54 -10.44
N LEU A 119 0.04 -15.25 -11.41
CA LEU A 119 -1.02 -14.73 -12.28
C LEU A 119 -2.28 -14.37 -11.48
N PHE A 120 -2.65 -15.20 -10.50
CA PHE A 120 -3.76 -14.88 -9.60
C PHE A 120 -3.53 -13.53 -8.92
N ILE A 121 -2.38 -13.34 -8.26
CA ILE A 121 -2.05 -12.09 -7.59
C ILE A 121 -2.04 -10.91 -8.55
N GLN A 122 -1.48 -11.07 -9.75
CA GLN A 122 -1.47 -10.02 -10.79
C GLN A 122 -2.85 -9.42 -11.03
N PHE A 123 -3.91 -10.23 -11.01
CA PHE A 123 -5.27 -9.83 -11.36
C PHE A 123 -6.20 -9.59 -10.17
N THR A 124 -5.74 -9.84 -8.94
CA THR A 124 -6.52 -9.56 -7.73
C THR A 124 -6.71 -8.06 -7.50
N ALA A 125 -7.86 -7.67 -6.94
CA ALA A 125 -8.10 -6.31 -6.44
C ALA A 125 -7.00 -5.88 -5.45
N LEU A 126 -6.44 -6.84 -4.70
CA LEU A 126 -5.33 -6.64 -3.78
C LEU A 126 -4.11 -6.00 -4.47
N ASN A 127 -3.63 -6.55 -5.58
CA ASN A 127 -2.48 -5.95 -6.27
C ASN A 127 -2.87 -4.69 -7.04
N LEU A 128 -4.11 -4.64 -7.56
CA LEU A 128 -4.54 -3.62 -8.53
C LEU A 128 -5.13 -2.35 -7.94
N PHE A 129 -5.65 -2.38 -6.72
CA PHE A 129 -6.31 -1.25 -6.09
C PHE A 129 -5.72 -0.88 -4.74
N THR A 130 -4.76 -1.64 -4.22
CA THR A 130 -4.04 -1.24 -3.01
C THR A 130 -3.37 0.10 -3.24
N TRP A 131 -3.80 1.07 -2.45
CA TRP A 131 -3.33 2.44 -2.44
C TRP A 131 -3.32 2.91 -0.97
N PRO A 132 -2.31 3.68 -0.54
CA PRO A 132 -1.07 4.01 -1.24
C PRO A 132 -0.18 2.76 -1.52
N ARG A 133 0.76 2.89 -2.46
CA ARG A 133 1.69 1.82 -2.90
C ARG A 133 2.90 1.64 -1.98
N VAL A 134 3.02 2.44 -0.91
CA VAL A 134 4.05 2.30 0.14
C VAL A 134 4.11 0.87 0.72
N SER A 135 2.96 0.22 0.95
CA SER A 135 2.91 -1.16 1.43
C SER A 135 3.35 -2.18 0.38
N ALA A 136 3.21 -1.87 -0.91
CA ALA A 136 3.71 -2.72 -1.99
C ALA A 136 5.24 -2.70 -2.02
N LEU A 137 5.88 -1.55 -1.75
CA LEU A 137 7.34 -1.51 -1.57
C LEU A 137 7.77 -2.30 -0.33
N ALA A 138 7.10 -2.11 0.82
CA ALA A 138 7.41 -2.88 2.03
C ALA A 138 7.31 -4.38 1.77
N LEU A 139 6.24 -4.84 1.12
CA LEU A 139 6.08 -6.24 0.73
C LEU A 139 7.22 -6.70 -0.18
N THR A 140 7.61 -5.92 -1.18
CA THR A 140 8.70 -6.23 -2.11
C THR A 140 10.01 -6.46 -1.34
N ILE A 141 10.36 -5.57 -0.40
CA ILE A 141 11.56 -5.69 0.45
C ILE A 141 11.50 -6.99 1.27
N LEU A 142 10.37 -7.27 1.93
CA LEU A 142 10.20 -8.47 2.75
C LEU A 142 10.27 -9.76 1.91
N MET A 143 9.71 -9.75 0.69
CA MET A 143 9.76 -10.89 -0.22
C MET A 143 11.18 -11.14 -0.74
N ILE A 144 11.93 -10.09 -1.07
CA ILE A 144 13.35 -10.21 -1.44
C ILE A 144 14.14 -10.80 -0.27
N GLY A 145 13.94 -10.30 0.95
CA GLY A 145 14.53 -10.88 2.15
C GLY A 145 14.18 -12.35 2.33
N ALA A 146 12.90 -12.72 2.18
CA ALA A 146 12.44 -14.09 2.25
C ALA A 146 13.07 -14.98 1.16
N ILE A 147 13.20 -14.51 -0.08
CA ILE A 147 13.90 -15.24 -1.16
C ILE A 147 15.36 -15.47 -0.77
N ILE A 148 16.08 -14.46 -0.30
CA ILE A 148 17.49 -14.59 0.07
C ILE A 148 17.67 -15.57 1.23
N THR A 149 16.81 -15.52 2.28
CA THR A 149 16.90 -16.46 3.42
C THR A 149 16.72 -17.92 3.02
N THR A 150 16.01 -18.21 1.93
CA THR A 150 15.87 -19.59 1.43
C THR A 150 17.14 -20.13 0.77
N ARG A 151 18.07 -19.27 0.37
CA ARG A 151 19.33 -19.60 -0.33
C ARG A 151 20.55 -19.61 0.57
N VAL A 152 20.43 -19.02 1.76
CA VAL A 152 21.45 -19.09 2.79
C VAL A 152 21.29 -20.43 3.52
N ASP A 153 22.37 -21.11 3.88
CA ASP A 153 22.29 -22.33 4.69
C ASP A 153 22.44 -22.04 6.18
N ASP A 154 23.36 -21.12 6.52
CA ASP A 154 23.69 -20.72 7.88
C ASP A 154 22.51 -20.03 8.61
N ARG A 155 22.24 -20.45 9.84
CA ARG A 155 21.14 -19.95 10.67
C ARG A 155 21.26 -18.45 10.93
N ASP A 156 22.43 -18.01 11.40
CA ASP A 156 22.64 -16.64 11.87
C ASP A 156 22.60 -15.65 10.71
N ARG A 157 23.12 -16.05 9.54
CA ARG A 157 23.00 -15.30 8.29
C ARG A 157 21.55 -15.16 7.82
N LYS A 158 20.71 -16.18 7.98
CA LYS A 158 19.27 -16.06 7.65
C LYS A 158 18.59 -15.01 8.52
N PHE A 159 18.87 -15.00 9.83
CA PHE A 159 18.34 -13.96 10.70
C PHE A 159 18.90 -12.58 10.34
N THR A 160 20.19 -12.48 10.01
CA THR A 160 20.81 -11.23 9.55
C THR A 160 20.06 -10.64 8.35
N VAL A 161 19.79 -11.46 7.32
CA VAL A 161 19.03 -11.04 6.13
C VAL A 161 17.58 -10.65 6.49
N ALA A 162 16.91 -11.45 7.33
CA ALA A 162 15.52 -11.17 7.72
C ALA A 162 15.40 -9.88 8.56
N VAL A 163 16.34 -9.66 9.47
CA VAL A 163 16.44 -8.45 10.31
C VAL A 163 16.74 -7.23 9.44
N LEU A 164 17.62 -7.34 8.45
CA LEU A 164 17.88 -6.24 7.52
C LEU A 164 16.62 -5.90 6.70
N ALA A 165 15.92 -6.91 6.17
CA ALA A 165 14.69 -6.69 5.42
C ALA A 165 13.57 -6.07 6.28
N ALA A 166 13.37 -6.57 7.51
CA ALA A 166 12.42 -6.00 8.46
C ALA A 166 12.83 -4.57 8.88
N GLY A 167 14.11 -4.33 9.12
CA GLY A 167 14.65 -3.02 9.47
C GLY A 167 14.45 -1.98 8.38
N MET A 168 14.67 -2.34 7.10
CA MET A 168 14.31 -1.46 5.99
C MET A 168 12.79 -1.21 5.93
N ALA A 169 11.98 -2.26 6.15
CA ALA A 169 10.53 -2.15 6.15
C ALA A 169 9.99 -1.25 7.27
N VAL A 170 10.66 -1.13 8.42
CA VAL A 170 10.32 -0.18 9.51
C VAL A 170 10.28 1.27 9.00
N PHE A 171 11.26 1.64 8.17
CA PHE A 171 11.37 2.98 7.58
C PHE A 171 10.54 3.14 6.29
N VAL A 172 9.76 2.12 5.92
CA VAL A 172 8.67 2.23 4.94
C VAL A 172 7.35 2.32 5.70
N ARG A 173 7.14 1.47 6.71
CA ARG A 173 5.98 1.49 7.60
C ARG A 173 6.37 1.12 9.04
N PRO A 174 6.11 2.00 10.03
CA PRO A 174 6.57 1.80 11.41
C PRO A 174 6.08 0.51 12.09
N GLU A 175 4.93 -0.05 11.71
CA GLU A 175 4.42 -1.28 12.33
C GLU A 175 5.37 -2.47 12.18
N PHE A 176 6.24 -2.49 11.16
CA PHE A 176 7.25 -3.55 10.98
C PHE A 176 8.34 -3.55 12.07
N LEU A 177 8.34 -2.57 12.98
CA LEU A 177 9.17 -2.64 14.19
C LEU A 177 8.83 -3.89 14.99
N LEU A 178 7.56 -4.32 15.00
CA LEU A 178 7.16 -5.57 15.64
C LEU A 178 7.82 -6.79 14.97
N ALA A 179 7.94 -6.82 13.64
CA ALA A 179 8.65 -7.90 12.95
C ALA A 179 10.13 -7.94 13.35
N LEU A 180 10.77 -6.77 13.39
CA LEU A 180 12.17 -6.64 13.81
C LEU A 180 12.39 -7.19 15.23
N LEU A 181 11.54 -6.79 16.18
CA LEU A 181 11.62 -7.25 17.57
C LEU A 181 11.40 -8.77 17.70
N ILE A 182 10.44 -9.33 16.96
CA ILE A 182 10.18 -10.78 16.94
C ILE A 182 11.40 -11.53 16.41
N LEU A 183 12.01 -11.06 15.32
CA LEU A 183 13.17 -11.73 14.72
C LEU A 183 14.39 -11.72 15.65
N VAL A 184 14.68 -10.59 16.28
CA VAL A 184 15.78 -10.47 17.26
C VAL A 184 15.51 -11.37 18.47
N THR A 185 14.27 -11.42 18.95
CA THR A 185 13.87 -12.29 20.06
C THR A 185 14.02 -13.76 19.70
N LEU A 186 13.54 -14.17 18.52
CA LEU A 186 13.64 -15.54 18.03
C LEU A 186 15.10 -15.97 17.85
N TRP A 187 15.95 -15.11 17.30
CA TRP A 187 17.38 -15.37 17.16
C TRP A 187 18.06 -15.54 18.53
N SER A 188 17.80 -14.61 19.46
CA SER A 188 18.35 -14.67 20.83
C SER A 188 17.91 -15.94 21.55
N TRP A 189 16.64 -16.32 21.40
CA TRP A 189 16.09 -17.56 21.94
C TRP A 189 16.79 -18.80 21.36
N GLU A 190 17.06 -18.84 20.06
CA GLU A 190 17.77 -19.97 19.43
C GLU A 190 19.22 -20.08 19.91
N ILE A 191 19.92 -18.96 20.15
CA ILE A 191 21.25 -18.98 20.76
C ILE A 191 21.20 -19.58 22.17
N VAL A 192 20.28 -19.10 23.01
CA VAL A 192 20.14 -19.59 24.40
C VAL A 192 19.76 -21.07 24.43
N LYS A 193 18.82 -21.47 23.58
CA LYS A 193 18.33 -22.85 23.50
C LYS A 193 19.43 -23.81 23.04
N ASP A 194 20.17 -23.46 22.00
CA ASP A 194 21.16 -24.35 21.40
C ASP A 194 22.51 -24.30 22.14
N GLY A 195 22.71 -23.31 23.03
CA GLY A 195 23.99 -23.05 23.71
C GLY A 195 25.13 -22.70 22.74
N ALA A 196 24.81 -22.47 21.47
CA ALA A 196 25.75 -22.30 20.38
C ALA A 196 25.82 -20.84 19.98
N TRP A 197 26.88 -20.17 20.44
CA TRP A 197 27.19 -18.82 20.03
C TRP A 197 27.55 -18.77 18.54
N PRO A 198 27.21 -17.67 17.83
CA PRO A 198 27.57 -17.51 16.45
C PRO A 198 29.10 -17.54 16.28
N GLY A 199 29.57 -18.09 15.17
CA GLY A 199 30.99 -17.96 14.79
C GLY A 199 31.40 -16.50 14.58
N ARG A 200 32.72 -16.23 14.50
CA ARG A 200 33.26 -14.87 14.31
C ARG A 200 32.70 -14.13 13.09
N LEU A 201 32.50 -14.83 11.97
CA LEU A 201 32.01 -14.23 10.73
C LEU A 201 30.54 -13.76 10.85
N PRO A 202 29.58 -14.61 11.29
CA PRO A 202 28.23 -14.15 11.60
C PRO A 202 28.17 -12.98 12.60
N LEU A 203 29.04 -12.95 13.61
CA LEU A 203 29.09 -11.82 14.56
C LEU A 203 29.47 -10.49 13.88
N LEU A 204 30.40 -10.52 12.93
CA LEU A 204 30.78 -9.33 12.15
C LEU A 204 29.61 -8.85 11.27
N GLU A 205 28.90 -9.78 10.63
CA GLU A 205 27.73 -9.48 9.81
C GLU A 205 26.59 -8.89 10.66
N TRP A 206 26.35 -9.44 11.85
CA TRP A 206 25.40 -8.87 12.82
C TRP A 206 25.81 -7.49 13.30
N SER A 207 27.10 -7.28 13.58
CA SER A 207 27.62 -5.98 14.00
C SER A 207 27.43 -4.94 12.88
N PHE A 208 27.66 -5.34 11.63
CA PHE A 208 27.39 -4.49 10.47
C PHE A 208 25.90 -4.17 10.32
N VAL A 209 25.01 -5.17 10.42
CA VAL A 209 23.56 -4.92 10.34
C VAL A 209 23.10 -4.02 11.49
N LEU A 210 23.57 -4.25 12.72
CA LEU A 210 23.25 -3.39 13.84
C LEU A 210 23.75 -1.96 13.62
N ALA A 211 24.97 -1.79 13.11
CA ALA A 211 25.50 -0.47 12.76
C ALA A 211 24.66 0.21 11.68
N CYS A 212 24.22 -0.52 10.65
CA CYS A 212 23.29 -0.01 9.63
C CYS A 212 21.96 0.41 10.24
N LEU A 213 21.35 -0.41 11.10
CA LEU A 213 20.08 -0.07 11.77
C LEU A 213 20.25 1.17 12.65
N ILE A 214 21.30 1.22 13.47
CA ILE A 214 21.63 2.40 14.29
C ILE A 214 21.81 3.62 13.39
N GLY A 215 22.53 3.50 12.27
CA GLY A 215 22.66 4.56 11.28
C GLY A 215 21.32 5.05 10.74
N LEU A 216 20.38 4.15 10.43
CA LEU A 216 19.03 4.52 10.00
C LEU A 216 18.25 5.25 11.10
N PHE A 217 18.30 4.77 12.36
CA PHE A 217 17.66 5.44 13.49
C PHE A 217 18.26 6.82 13.79
N ILE A 218 19.58 6.98 13.65
CA ILE A 218 20.26 8.27 13.79
C ILE A 218 19.85 9.21 12.65
N THR A 219 19.79 8.70 11.41
CA THR A 219 19.53 9.51 10.22
C THR A 219 18.08 9.97 10.14
N PHE A 220 17.12 9.08 10.42
CA PHE A 220 15.69 9.34 10.23
C PHE A 220 14.94 9.62 11.53
N GLY A 221 15.51 9.27 12.69
CA GLY A 221 14.86 9.40 13.99
C GLY A 221 14.01 8.19 14.37
N ASN A 222 13.09 8.40 15.32
CA ASN A 222 12.23 7.35 15.87
C ASN A 222 10.99 7.10 14.97
N PRO A 223 10.81 5.90 14.39
CA PRO A 223 9.66 5.57 13.55
C PRO A 223 8.29 5.63 14.26
N LEU A 224 8.29 5.57 15.59
CA LEU A 224 7.07 5.66 16.41
C LEU A 224 6.78 7.09 16.91
N ALA A 225 7.60 8.07 16.55
CA ALA A 225 7.40 9.46 16.96
C ALA A 225 6.21 10.12 16.22
N ASN A 226 5.86 11.33 16.63
CA ASN A 226 4.94 12.24 15.93
C ASN A 226 3.47 11.80 15.85
N GLY A 227 3.06 10.74 16.56
CA GLY A 227 1.64 10.41 16.74
C GLY A 227 0.94 9.83 15.50
N ARG A 228 1.66 9.54 14.41
CA ARG A 228 1.06 9.02 13.16
C ARG A 228 0.20 7.76 13.35
N GLY A 229 0.63 6.87 14.25
CA GLY A 229 -0.15 5.68 14.62
C GLY A 229 -1.48 6.02 15.29
N LEU A 230 -1.51 7.06 16.13
CA LEU A 230 -2.73 7.55 16.78
C LEU A 230 -3.69 8.17 15.74
N ILE A 231 -3.17 8.95 14.79
CA ILE A 231 -3.98 9.52 13.70
C ILE A 231 -4.67 8.41 12.91
N ALA A 232 -3.90 7.39 12.48
CA ALA A 232 -4.45 6.26 11.74
C ALA A 232 -5.49 5.50 12.55
N PHE A 233 -5.24 5.24 13.85
CA PHE A 233 -6.22 4.63 14.73
C PHE A 233 -7.48 5.49 14.86
N GLY A 234 -7.32 6.80 15.10
CA GLY A 234 -8.41 7.74 15.33
C GLY A 234 -9.34 7.89 14.13
N GLN A 235 -8.78 8.08 12.93
CA GLN A 235 -9.55 8.16 11.70
C GLN A 235 -10.37 6.89 11.45
N HIS A 236 -9.77 5.73 11.73
CA HIS A 236 -10.42 4.44 11.55
C HIS A 236 -11.43 4.10 12.64
N TYR A 237 -11.19 4.54 13.87
CA TYR A 237 -12.15 4.50 14.96
C TYR A 237 -13.37 5.35 14.62
N ALA A 238 -13.15 6.59 14.16
CA ALA A 238 -14.22 7.49 13.75
C ALA A 238 -15.05 6.91 12.59
N LEU A 239 -14.39 6.26 11.62
CA LEU A 239 -15.08 5.60 10.50
C LEU A 239 -16.00 4.48 10.99
N ASN A 240 -15.48 3.67 11.91
CA ASN A 240 -16.24 2.60 12.54
C ASN A 240 -17.42 3.17 13.34
N ARG A 241 -17.19 4.20 14.16
CA ARG A 241 -18.23 4.88 14.94
C ARG A 241 -19.32 5.43 14.02
N GLU A 242 -18.97 6.19 12.99
CA GLU A 242 -19.93 6.79 12.05
C GLU A 242 -20.76 5.73 11.31
N SER A 243 -20.18 4.57 11.02
CA SER A 243 -20.93 3.46 10.40
C SER A 243 -21.99 2.82 11.31
N THR A 244 -21.83 2.94 12.63
CA THR A 244 -22.75 2.36 13.62
C THR A 244 -23.70 3.40 14.21
N GLN A 245 -23.25 4.65 14.33
CA GLN A 245 -23.97 5.79 14.87
C GLN A 245 -23.65 7.03 14.02
N PRO A 246 -24.36 7.22 12.89
CA PRO A 246 -24.11 8.34 11.99
C PRO A 246 -24.35 9.68 12.68
N THR A 247 -23.38 10.58 12.58
CA THR A 247 -23.43 11.96 13.07
C THR A 247 -23.18 13.01 11.99
N GLY A 248 -22.82 12.59 10.78
CA GLY A 248 -22.50 13.47 9.67
C GLY A 248 -21.09 14.07 9.73
N MET A 249 -20.28 13.69 10.72
CA MET A 249 -18.88 14.11 10.81
C MET A 249 -18.01 13.32 9.83
N ASP A 250 -17.05 13.99 9.17
CA ASP A 250 -16.10 13.33 8.28
C ASP A 250 -15.03 12.59 9.11
N PRO A 251 -14.91 11.25 8.99
CA PRO A 251 -13.97 10.47 9.80
C PRO A 251 -12.49 10.76 9.56
N TRP A 252 -12.13 11.46 8.48
CA TRP A 252 -10.75 11.78 8.14
C TRP A 252 -10.33 13.14 8.71
N THR A 253 -11.26 14.09 8.82
CA THR A 253 -11.00 15.46 9.26
C THR A 253 -11.52 15.81 10.65
N ASN A 254 -12.46 15.03 11.19
CA ASN A 254 -13.09 15.27 12.50
C ASN A 254 -12.83 14.13 13.50
N TRP A 255 -11.79 13.34 13.29
CA TRP A 255 -11.55 12.14 14.10
C TRP A 255 -11.16 12.46 15.55
N GLU A 256 -10.48 13.58 15.78
CA GLU A 256 -10.05 14.04 17.10
C GLU A 256 -11.27 14.26 18.00
N GLU A 257 -12.29 14.94 17.50
CA GLU A 257 -13.54 15.20 18.21
C GLU A 257 -14.29 13.90 18.53
N VAL A 258 -14.34 12.95 17.59
CA VAL A 258 -14.96 11.64 17.83
C VAL A 258 -14.21 10.86 18.91
N ILE A 259 -12.88 10.86 18.87
CA ILE A 259 -12.04 10.21 19.88
C ILE A 259 -12.19 10.87 21.24
N GLU A 260 -12.18 12.19 21.32
CA GLU A 260 -12.31 12.92 22.58
C GLU A 260 -13.67 12.66 23.24
N ASN A 261 -14.75 12.62 22.46
CA ASN A 261 -16.09 12.33 22.95
C ASN A 261 -16.25 10.90 23.48
N ASP A 262 -15.68 9.90 22.81
CA ASP A 262 -15.86 8.49 23.16
C ASP A 262 -14.80 7.95 24.14
N LEU A 263 -13.54 8.35 23.96
CA LEU A 263 -12.38 7.80 24.67
C LEU A 263 -11.73 8.83 25.61
N GLY A 264 -12.09 10.12 25.53
CA GLY A 264 -11.43 11.21 26.24
C GLY A 264 -10.12 11.65 25.57
N PRO A 265 -9.41 12.63 26.17
CA PRO A 265 -8.11 13.06 25.66
C PRO A 265 -7.10 11.91 25.80
N VAL A 266 -6.60 11.43 24.66
CA VAL A 266 -5.63 10.33 24.57
C VAL A 266 -4.48 10.71 23.66
N GLN A 267 -3.26 10.34 24.05
CA GLN A 267 -2.04 10.62 23.27
C GLN A 267 -1.44 9.35 22.64
N SER A 268 -2.02 8.19 22.90
CA SER A 268 -1.57 6.92 22.33
C SER A 268 -2.69 5.89 22.24
N ILE A 269 -2.53 4.91 21.34
CA ILE A 269 -3.44 3.75 21.23
C ILE A 269 -3.51 2.98 22.56
N ARG A 270 -2.40 2.91 23.30
CA ARG A 270 -2.36 2.29 24.62
C ARG A 270 -3.28 3.02 25.59
N GLU A 271 -3.23 4.35 25.62
CA GLU A 271 -4.08 5.16 26.50
C GLU A 271 -5.55 5.02 26.12
N ALA A 272 -5.89 5.03 24.83
CA ALA A 272 -7.23 4.75 24.33
C ALA A 272 -7.80 3.43 24.85
N MET A 273 -6.98 2.36 24.83
CA MET A 273 -7.37 1.05 25.36
C MET A 273 -7.64 1.07 26.86
N PHE A 274 -6.85 1.79 27.66
CA PHE A 274 -7.02 1.82 29.12
C PHE A 274 -8.09 2.81 29.59
N ARG A 275 -8.32 3.89 28.84
CA ARG A 275 -9.25 4.95 29.23
C ARG A 275 -10.70 4.57 28.99
N ASN A 276 -10.99 3.90 27.88
CA ASN A 276 -12.31 3.32 27.61
C ASN A 276 -12.17 1.94 26.94
N PRO A 277 -11.90 0.87 27.74
CA PRO A 277 -11.66 -0.47 27.20
C PRO A 277 -12.88 -1.06 26.50
N GLU A 278 -14.09 -0.67 26.88
CA GLU A 278 -15.32 -1.15 26.25
C GLU A 278 -15.44 -0.65 24.81
N LYS A 279 -15.33 0.66 24.60
CA LYS A 279 -15.35 1.26 23.25
C LYS A 279 -14.19 0.79 22.39
N PHE A 280 -13.01 0.65 22.97
CA PHE A 280 -11.86 0.08 22.28
C PHE A 280 -12.11 -1.38 21.84
N ALA A 281 -12.69 -2.21 22.71
CA ALA A 281 -13.04 -3.59 22.38
C ALA A 281 -14.15 -3.68 21.32
N GLN A 282 -15.13 -2.77 21.34
CA GLN A 282 -16.16 -2.67 20.30
C GLN A 282 -15.53 -2.37 18.93
N HIS A 283 -14.59 -1.43 18.86
CA HIS A 283 -13.83 -1.13 17.64
C HIS A 283 -13.05 -2.35 17.12
N VAL A 284 -12.32 -3.04 18.00
CA VAL A 284 -11.59 -4.28 17.64
C VAL A 284 -12.57 -5.37 17.17
N GLY A 285 -13.69 -5.54 17.85
CA GLY A 285 -14.73 -6.50 17.48
C GLY A 285 -15.30 -6.22 16.08
N MET A 286 -15.53 -4.95 15.76
CA MET A 286 -15.99 -4.56 14.43
C MET A 286 -14.92 -4.78 13.35
N ASN A 287 -13.66 -4.46 13.62
CA ASN A 287 -12.55 -4.77 12.70
C ASN A 287 -12.48 -6.28 12.38
N LEU A 288 -12.62 -7.13 13.41
CA LEU A 288 -12.69 -8.58 13.23
C LEU A 288 -13.89 -9.01 12.39
N ALA A 289 -15.07 -8.42 12.61
CA ALA A 289 -16.28 -8.70 11.83
C ALA A 289 -16.17 -8.25 10.37
N LEU A 290 -15.48 -7.14 10.10
CA LEU A 290 -15.24 -6.61 8.75
C LEU A 290 -14.11 -7.34 8.00
N THR A 291 -13.20 -8.01 8.72
CA THR A 291 -12.01 -8.64 8.10
C THR A 291 -12.37 -9.68 7.03
N PRO A 292 -13.33 -10.63 7.22
CA PRO A 292 -13.67 -11.61 6.19
C PRO A 292 -14.16 -11.01 4.87
N SER A 293 -15.04 -10.01 4.95
CA SER A 293 -15.56 -9.33 3.75
C SER A 293 -14.46 -8.52 3.06
N ALA A 294 -13.58 -7.86 3.84
CA ALA A 294 -12.42 -7.17 3.31
C ALA A 294 -11.45 -8.12 2.59
N ILE A 295 -11.11 -9.27 3.19
CA ILE A 295 -10.26 -10.29 2.57
C ILE A 295 -10.87 -10.77 1.24
N GLY A 296 -12.16 -11.11 1.24
CA GLY A 296 -12.83 -11.56 0.02
C GLY A 296 -12.84 -10.49 -1.06
N ALA A 297 -13.14 -9.23 -0.71
CA ALA A 297 -13.09 -8.11 -1.65
C ALA A 297 -11.70 -7.91 -2.27
N GLN A 298 -10.63 -8.16 -1.53
CA GLN A 298 -9.26 -8.01 -2.03
C GLN A 298 -8.79 -9.20 -2.90
N LEU A 299 -9.20 -10.44 -2.58
CA LEU A 299 -8.78 -11.63 -3.33
C LEU A 299 -9.59 -11.88 -4.60
N LEU A 300 -10.73 -11.21 -4.73
CA LEU A 300 -11.53 -11.23 -5.93
C LEU A 300 -10.79 -10.53 -7.10
N PRO A 301 -10.90 -11.02 -8.34
CA PRO A 301 -10.32 -10.34 -9.49
C PRO A 301 -11.01 -8.99 -9.65
N TYR A 302 -10.27 -7.98 -10.10
CA TYR A 302 -10.80 -6.60 -10.12
C TYR A 302 -12.11 -6.46 -10.92
N TRP A 303 -12.26 -7.24 -11.97
CA TRP A 303 -13.46 -7.25 -12.80
C TRP A 303 -14.61 -7.98 -12.11
N SER A 304 -14.38 -8.91 -11.19
CA SER A 304 -15.50 -9.62 -10.55
C SER A 304 -16.36 -8.66 -9.72
N ARG A 305 -17.69 -8.76 -9.88
CA ARG A 305 -18.58 -8.27 -8.82
C ARG A 305 -18.35 -9.20 -7.61
N PRO A 306 -18.45 -8.69 -6.37
CA PRO A 306 -18.65 -9.53 -5.20
C PRO A 306 -20.03 -10.18 -5.27
N VAL A 307 -20.23 -11.03 -6.28
CA VAL A 307 -21.34 -11.96 -6.35
C VAL A 307 -20.95 -13.11 -5.44
N TRP A 308 -21.91 -13.62 -4.69
CA TRP A 308 -21.70 -14.74 -3.77
C TRP A 308 -20.94 -15.92 -4.39
N TYR A 309 -21.07 -16.17 -5.70
CA TYR A 309 -20.28 -17.18 -6.42
C TYR A 309 -18.76 -16.96 -6.32
N GLY A 310 -18.28 -15.71 -6.41
CA GLY A 310 -16.85 -15.40 -6.29
C GLY A 310 -16.33 -15.72 -4.89
N PHE A 311 -17.11 -15.42 -3.85
CA PHE A 311 -16.81 -15.80 -2.47
C PHE A 311 -16.84 -17.32 -2.28
N VAL A 312 -17.81 -18.02 -2.87
CA VAL A 312 -17.87 -19.48 -2.82
C VAL A 312 -16.65 -20.10 -3.51
N LEU A 313 -16.28 -19.64 -4.70
CA LEU A 313 -15.09 -20.14 -5.41
C LEU A 313 -13.80 -19.87 -4.64
N LEU A 314 -13.66 -18.68 -4.05
CA LEU A 314 -12.52 -18.36 -3.19
C LEU A 314 -12.48 -19.25 -1.93
N THR A 315 -13.61 -19.47 -1.29
CA THR A 315 -13.73 -20.34 -0.11
C THR A 315 -13.36 -21.78 -0.46
N LEU A 316 -13.87 -22.28 -1.60
CA LEU A 316 -13.52 -23.61 -2.11
C LEU A 316 -12.03 -23.72 -2.46
N LEU A 317 -11.44 -22.69 -3.08
CA LEU A 317 -10.01 -22.62 -3.38
C LEU A 317 -9.18 -22.68 -2.09
N VAL A 318 -9.50 -21.85 -1.09
CA VAL A 318 -8.80 -21.85 0.20
C VAL A 318 -8.96 -23.18 0.93
N ALA A 319 -10.18 -23.72 1.01
CA ALA A 319 -10.45 -25.01 1.64
C ALA A 319 -9.69 -26.15 0.93
N GLN A 320 -9.61 -26.11 -0.40
CA GLN A 320 -8.84 -27.06 -1.18
C GLN A 320 -7.33 -26.94 -0.90
N LEU A 321 -6.77 -25.73 -0.90
CA LEU A 321 -5.36 -25.51 -0.60
C LEU A 321 -5.00 -26.00 0.81
N LEU A 322 -5.88 -25.74 1.79
CA LEU A 322 -5.73 -26.25 3.15
C LEU A 322 -5.78 -27.78 3.19
N TYR A 323 -6.79 -28.40 2.57
CA TYR A 323 -6.91 -29.86 2.50
C TYR A 323 -5.68 -30.52 1.85
N LEU A 324 -5.23 -29.98 0.71
CA LEU A 324 -4.03 -30.46 0.04
C LEU A 324 -2.77 -30.24 0.87
N GLY A 325 -2.64 -29.08 1.53
CA GLY A 325 -1.50 -28.77 2.38
C GLY A 325 -1.37 -29.68 3.60
N VAL A 326 -2.50 -30.07 4.22
CA VAL A 326 -2.52 -31.00 5.36
C VAL A 326 -2.28 -32.44 4.94
N THR A 327 -2.80 -32.86 3.78
CA THR A 327 -2.68 -34.26 3.31
C THR A 327 -1.35 -34.57 2.62
N ASN A 328 -0.59 -33.56 2.23
CA ASN A 328 0.65 -33.74 1.50
C ASN A 328 1.82 -34.01 2.45
N LYS A 329 2.19 -35.29 2.61
CA LYS A 329 3.32 -35.69 3.46
C LYS A 329 4.67 -35.08 3.04
N ALA A 330 4.85 -34.77 1.75
CA ALA A 330 6.05 -34.08 1.28
C ALA A 330 6.13 -32.62 1.79
N ALA A 331 5.00 -32.01 2.11
CA ALA A 331 4.93 -30.67 2.68
C ALA A 331 5.38 -30.62 4.15
N HIS A 332 5.37 -31.74 4.88
CA HIS A 332 5.88 -31.78 6.26
C HIS A 332 7.40 -31.58 6.33
N GLY A 333 8.13 -31.79 5.23
CA GLY A 333 9.57 -31.51 5.12
C GLY A 333 9.91 -30.05 4.78
N LEU A 334 8.96 -29.25 4.29
CA LEU A 334 9.14 -27.80 4.12
C LEU A 334 9.18 -27.15 5.53
N SER A 335 10.39 -27.00 6.05
CA SER A 335 10.73 -26.86 7.47
C SER A 335 9.89 -25.88 8.31
N HIS A 336 9.78 -26.22 9.59
CA HIS A 336 9.31 -25.37 10.70
C HIS A 336 10.10 -24.04 10.81
N PHE A 337 11.33 -23.99 10.28
CA PHE A 337 12.19 -22.81 10.27
C PHE A 337 11.65 -21.71 9.34
N ARG A 338 11.14 -22.09 8.15
CA ARG A 338 10.57 -21.13 7.18
C ARG A 338 9.27 -20.48 7.68
N SER A 339 8.48 -21.19 8.49
CA SER A 339 7.25 -20.63 9.06
C SER A 339 7.48 -19.51 10.07
N LYS A 340 8.62 -19.50 10.79
CA LYS A 340 8.90 -18.47 11.80
C LYS A 340 9.10 -17.08 11.18
N PHE A 341 9.86 -16.98 10.09
CA PHE A 341 10.07 -15.71 9.37
C PHE A 341 8.78 -15.19 8.76
N THR A 342 7.99 -16.07 8.13
CA THR A 342 6.68 -15.69 7.59
C THR A 342 5.77 -15.14 8.69
N VAL A 343 5.70 -15.79 9.85
CA VAL A 343 4.91 -15.31 10.99
C VAL A 343 5.43 -13.95 11.46
N ALA A 344 6.74 -13.78 11.60
CA ALA A 344 7.34 -12.51 12.00
C ALA A 344 6.99 -11.36 11.03
N PHE A 345 7.04 -11.61 9.72
CA PHE A 345 6.70 -10.61 8.70
C PHE A 345 5.19 -10.30 8.61
N VAL A 346 4.34 -11.29 8.89
CA VAL A 346 2.88 -11.14 8.77
C VAL A 346 2.24 -10.53 10.03
N LEU A 347 2.79 -10.80 11.21
CA LEU A 347 2.18 -10.40 12.47
C LEU A 347 1.94 -8.87 12.59
N PRO A 348 2.84 -7.97 12.17
CA PRO A 348 2.58 -6.53 12.17
C PRO A 348 1.33 -6.12 11.38
N ALA A 349 1.16 -6.71 10.20
CA ALA A 349 0.00 -6.44 9.35
C ALA A 349 -1.28 -6.99 9.99
N LEU A 350 -1.22 -8.17 10.60
CA LEU A 350 -2.35 -8.74 11.33
C LEU A 350 -2.76 -7.87 12.54
N VAL A 351 -1.80 -7.40 13.32
CA VAL A 351 -2.05 -6.48 14.45
C VAL A 351 -2.69 -5.19 13.94
N SER A 352 -2.22 -4.64 12.82
CA SER A 352 -2.80 -3.43 12.22
C SER A 352 -4.23 -3.65 11.72
N VAL A 353 -4.53 -4.82 11.13
CA VAL A 353 -5.89 -5.19 10.72
C VAL A 353 -6.85 -5.23 11.91
N ILE A 354 -6.40 -5.76 13.05
CA ILE A 354 -7.23 -5.94 14.25
C ILE A 354 -7.40 -4.61 15.01
N ILE A 355 -6.30 -3.89 15.24
CA ILE A 355 -6.29 -2.68 16.09
C ILE A 355 -6.71 -1.44 15.31
N ILE A 356 -6.24 -1.28 14.07
CA ILE A 356 -6.50 -0.07 13.27
C ILE A 356 -7.74 -0.32 12.41
N HIS A 357 -7.62 -1.07 11.32
CA HIS A 357 -8.71 -1.39 10.40
C HIS A 357 -8.26 -2.43 9.36
N PRO A 358 -9.13 -3.35 8.86
CA PRO A 358 -8.86 -4.24 7.72
C PRO A 358 -8.72 -3.51 6.36
N ARG A 359 -7.74 -2.61 6.21
CA ARG A 359 -7.46 -1.89 4.96
C ARG A 359 -6.66 -2.75 3.97
N ALA A 360 -6.87 -2.51 2.68
CA ALA A 360 -6.22 -3.24 1.58
C ALA A 360 -4.68 -3.30 1.73
N HIS A 361 -4.06 -2.19 2.12
CA HIS A 361 -2.61 -2.10 2.24
C HIS A 361 -2.01 -2.87 3.44
N TYR A 362 -2.79 -3.20 4.48
CA TYR A 362 -2.37 -4.14 5.52
C TYR A 362 -2.61 -5.57 5.07
N LEU A 363 -3.78 -5.83 4.47
CA LEU A 363 -4.14 -7.13 3.93
C LEU A 363 -3.17 -7.59 2.83
N LEU A 364 -2.53 -6.68 2.10
CA LEU A 364 -1.55 -7.01 1.05
C LEU A 364 -0.44 -7.93 1.56
N VAL A 365 0.19 -7.57 2.67
CA VAL A 365 1.29 -8.36 3.24
C VAL A 365 0.77 -9.68 3.81
N LEU A 366 -0.31 -9.62 4.59
CA LEU A 366 -0.94 -10.80 5.18
C LEU A 366 -1.33 -11.84 4.13
N LEU A 367 -2.07 -11.42 3.11
CA LEU A 367 -2.67 -12.32 2.13
C LEU A 367 -1.67 -12.88 1.12
N VAL A 368 -0.68 -12.09 0.70
CA VAL A 368 0.38 -12.60 -0.20
C VAL A 368 1.21 -13.67 0.50
N PHE A 369 1.68 -13.43 1.72
CA PHE A 369 2.43 -14.45 2.47
C PHE A 369 1.58 -15.65 2.87
N ALA A 370 0.30 -15.46 3.21
CA ALA A 370 -0.63 -16.56 3.46
C ALA A 370 -0.81 -17.43 2.21
N MET A 371 -1.05 -16.81 1.05
CA MET A 371 -1.18 -17.52 -0.22
C MET A 371 0.08 -18.29 -0.58
N ILE A 372 1.27 -17.69 -0.44
CA ILE A 372 2.55 -18.37 -0.69
C ILE A 372 2.70 -19.59 0.22
N THR A 373 2.34 -19.46 1.49
CA THR A 373 2.39 -20.56 2.46
C THR A 373 1.42 -21.68 2.11
N LEU A 374 0.19 -21.36 1.73
CA LEU A 374 -0.83 -22.33 1.35
C LEU A 374 -0.46 -23.06 0.05
N VAL A 375 -0.03 -22.33 -0.99
CA VAL A 375 0.31 -22.89 -2.29
C VAL A 375 1.57 -23.77 -2.20
N SER A 376 2.60 -23.32 -1.49
CA SER A 376 3.84 -24.12 -1.33
C SER A 376 3.61 -25.44 -0.60
N ARG A 377 2.70 -25.48 0.38
CA ARG A 377 2.30 -26.71 1.06
C ARG A 377 1.41 -27.60 0.21
N ALA A 378 0.48 -27.02 -0.54
CA ALA A 378 -0.42 -27.79 -1.39
C ALA A 378 0.33 -28.45 -2.57
N TYR A 379 1.34 -27.75 -3.13
CA TYR A 379 2.01 -28.12 -4.38
C TYR A 379 3.55 -28.17 -4.29
N PRO A 380 4.15 -28.93 -3.35
CA PRO A 380 5.60 -29.14 -3.33
C PRO A 380 6.07 -29.92 -4.56
N GLU A 381 7.28 -29.61 -5.01
CA GLU A 381 8.03 -30.36 -6.00
C GLU A 381 8.27 -31.80 -5.55
N GLY A 382 8.28 -32.73 -6.50
CA GLY A 382 8.43 -34.15 -6.21
C GLY A 382 7.17 -34.85 -5.68
N SER A 383 6.01 -34.20 -5.64
CA SER A 383 4.77 -34.88 -5.23
C SER A 383 4.24 -35.85 -6.33
N ASP A 384 4.57 -37.13 -6.20
CA ASP A 384 4.32 -38.26 -7.12
C ASP A 384 2.84 -38.67 -7.36
N ARG A 385 1.88 -37.76 -7.30
CA ARG A 385 0.46 -38.12 -7.53
C ARG A 385 -0.20 -37.28 -8.61
N PRO A 386 -0.49 -37.83 -9.81
CA PRO A 386 -1.47 -37.26 -10.71
C PRO A 386 -2.86 -37.68 -10.21
N ARG A 387 -3.58 -36.77 -9.57
CA ARG A 387 -5.03 -36.89 -9.36
C ARG A 387 -5.69 -35.65 -9.94
N LEU A 388 -6.78 -35.82 -10.68
CA LEU A 388 -7.55 -34.74 -11.31
C LEU A 388 -7.81 -33.56 -10.35
N CYS A 389 -8.01 -33.82 -9.05
CA CYS A 389 -8.22 -32.80 -8.03
C CYS A 389 -7.05 -31.80 -7.86
N LYS A 390 -5.80 -32.15 -8.24
CA LYS A 390 -4.65 -31.22 -8.20
C LYS A 390 -4.73 -30.14 -9.29
N TYR A 391 -5.46 -30.41 -10.38
CA TYR A 391 -5.64 -29.48 -11.50
C TYR A 391 -6.91 -28.65 -11.39
N ALA A 392 -7.75 -28.86 -10.36
CA ALA A 392 -8.97 -28.08 -10.16
C ALA A 392 -8.68 -26.57 -10.04
N PRO A 393 -7.60 -26.08 -9.41
CA PRO A 393 -7.23 -24.67 -9.50
C PRO A 393 -6.82 -24.25 -10.92
N MET A 394 -6.27 -25.14 -11.75
CA MET A 394 -6.00 -24.82 -13.16
C MET A 394 -7.28 -24.67 -14.00
N VAL A 395 -8.44 -25.11 -13.48
CA VAL A 395 -9.76 -24.96 -14.12
C VAL A 395 -10.55 -23.82 -13.48
N VAL A 396 -10.53 -23.72 -12.15
CA VAL A 396 -11.20 -22.66 -11.39
C VAL A 396 -10.52 -21.31 -11.63
N LEU A 397 -9.19 -21.24 -11.71
CA LEU A 397 -8.48 -19.98 -11.88
C LEU A 397 -8.76 -19.32 -13.23
N PRO A 398 -8.71 -20.02 -14.39
CA PRO A 398 -9.13 -19.42 -15.66
C PRO A 398 -10.61 -19.04 -15.63
N ILE A 399 -11.51 -19.88 -15.11
CA ILE A 399 -12.94 -19.52 -15.01
C ILE A 399 -13.10 -18.25 -14.16
N PHE A 400 -12.41 -18.16 -13.03
CA PHE A 400 -12.41 -17.00 -12.14
C PHE A 400 -11.79 -15.76 -12.79
N LEU A 401 -10.72 -15.93 -13.58
CA LEU A 401 -10.05 -14.87 -14.31
C LEU A 401 -10.81 -14.41 -15.57
N PHE A 402 -11.63 -15.27 -16.16
CA PHE A 402 -12.37 -14.96 -17.39
C PHE A 402 -13.87 -14.74 -17.14
N LEU A 403 -14.31 -14.67 -15.88
CA LEU A 403 -15.67 -14.22 -15.55
C LEU A 403 -15.86 -12.79 -16.10
N PRO A 404 -16.71 -12.61 -17.12
CA PRO A 404 -16.84 -11.32 -17.79
C PRO A 404 -17.44 -10.30 -16.84
N ASN A 405 -16.88 -9.09 -16.82
CA ASN A 405 -17.56 -7.95 -16.24
C ASN A 405 -17.02 -6.60 -16.73
N THR A 406 -17.89 -5.61 -16.70
CA THR A 406 -17.78 -4.27 -17.28
C THR A 406 -17.46 -3.18 -16.25
N ARG A 407 -16.90 -3.53 -15.08
CA ARG A 407 -16.57 -2.52 -14.06
C ARG A 407 -15.50 -1.57 -14.60
N PRO A 408 -15.78 -0.26 -14.68
CA PRO A 408 -14.79 0.70 -15.14
C PRO A 408 -13.62 0.72 -14.15
N VAL A 409 -12.40 0.79 -14.69
CA VAL A 409 -11.12 0.75 -13.93
C VAL A 409 -10.91 2.01 -13.07
N GLY A 410 -11.70 3.04 -13.31
CA GLY A 410 -11.77 4.30 -12.56
C GLY A 410 -12.93 5.15 -13.07
N PRO A 411 -13.10 6.38 -12.53
CA PRO A 411 -14.04 7.34 -13.09
C PRO A 411 -13.75 7.55 -14.58
N ALA A 412 -14.81 7.61 -15.39
CA ALA A 412 -14.68 7.92 -16.81
C ALA A 412 -13.99 9.28 -16.97
N GLY A 413 -13.06 9.40 -17.93
CA GLY A 413 -12.40 10.67 -18.25
C GLY A 413 -11.16 11.04 -17.43
N ARG A 414 -10.82 10.31 -16.34
CA ARG A 414 -9.65 10.60 -15.47
C ARG A 414 -9.66 12.07 -14.96
N PRO A 415 -10.71 12.49 -14.22
CA PRO A 415 -10.94 13.87 -13.85
C PRO A 415 -9.79 14.54 -13.10
N VAL A 416 -9.05 13.83 -12.24
CA VAL A 416 -7.92 14.42 -11.51
C VAL A 416 -6.78 14.75 -12.47
N LEU A 417 -6.43 13.82 -13.36
CA LEU A 417 -5.44 14.06 -14.40
C LEU A 417 -5.88 15.17 -15.37
N ALA A 418 -7.16 15.22 -15.74
CA ALA A 418 -7.71 16.30 -16.55
C ALA A 418 -7.57 17.66 -15.84
N THR A 419 -7.87 17.71 -14.54
CA THR A 419 -7.71 18.91 -13.72
C THR A 419 -6.25 19.35 -13.64
N ILE A 420 -5.31 18.44 -13.39
CA ILE A 420 -3.87 18.73 -13.37
C ILE A 420 -3.41 19.31 -14.72
N ARG A 421 -3.86 18.72 -15.84
CA ARG A 421 -3.53 19.21 -17.18
C ARG A 421 -4.11 20.60 -17.44
N SER A 422 -5.34 20.85 -17.02
CA SER A 422 -5.97 22.16 -17.12
C SER A 422 -5.22 23.21 -16.30
N ILE A 423 -4.82 22.89 -15.06
CA ILE A 423 -4.02 23.79 -14.22
C ILE A 423 -2.68 24.09 -14.89
N ASN A 424 -1.98 23.07 -15.38
CA ASN A 424 -0.68 23.25 -16.05
C ASN A 424 -0.76 23.95 -17.41
N ALA A 425 -1.96 24.04 -18.01
CA ALA A 425 -2.20 24.84 -19.21
C ALA A 425 -2.44 26.32 -18.88
N LEU A 426 -2.79 26.66 -17.64
CA LEU A 426 -2.79 28.04 -17.16
C LEU A 426 -1.33 28.46 -17.04
N SER A 427 -0.87 29.37 -17.89
CA SER A 427 0.51 29.89 -17.85
C SER A 427 0.67 30.82 -16.63
N LEU A 428 0.81 30.23 -15.44
CA LEU A 428 0.94 30.95 -14.18
C LEU A 428 2.35 31.53 -14.05
N GLN A 429 2.46 32.86 -13.94
CA GLN A 429 3.76 33.56 -13.96
C GLN A 429 4.56 33.41 -12.67
N ASP A 430 3.86 33.33 -11.52
CA ASP A 430 4.44 33.37 -10.19
C ASP A 430 4.09 32.14 -9.35
N ARG A 431 4.66 32.09 -8.14
CA ARG A 431 4.28 31.13 -7.11
C ARG A 431 2.82 31.39 -6.73
N ALA A 432 1.96 30.40 -6.93
CA ALA A 432 0.52 30.53 -6.68
C ALA A 432 0.11 29.93 -5.34
N THR A 433 -0.79 30.60 -4.63
CA THR A 433 -1.47 30.00 -3.47
C THR A 433 -2.74 29.28 -3.91
N VAL A 434 -2.80 27.98 -3.65
CA VAL A 434 -3.84 27.07 -4.18
C VAL A 434 -4.69 26.51 -3.06
N LEU A 435 -5.99 26.80 -3.12
CA LEU A 435 -6.99 26.15 -2.27
C LEU A 435 -7.43 24.83 -2.91
N ASP A 436 -7.19 23.71 -2.22
CA ASP A 436 -7.69 22.40 -2.61
C ASP A 436 -8.28 21.59 -1.43
N ALA A 437 -9.36 20.85 -1.74
CA ALA A 437 -9.98 19.92 -0.79
C ALA A 437 -9.51 18.46 -0.99
N ASP A 438 -8.84 18.13 -2.09
CA ASP A 438 -8.50 16.75 -2.45
C ASP A 438 -7.04 16.37 -2.19
N GLY A 439 -6.20 17.30 -1.76
CA GLY A 439 -4.88 16.98 -1.22
C GLY A 439 -3.78 16.73 -2.23
N GLY A 440 -3.30 17.79 -2.88
CA GLY A 440 -1.99 17.75 -3.54
C GLY A 440 -1.99 18.01 -5.05
N TYR A 441 -2.90 18.87 -5.54
CA TYR A 441 -2.78 19.37 -6.92
C TYR A 441 -1.49 20.14 -7.12
N THR A 442 -1.05 20.92 -6.12
CA THR A 442 0.21 21.67 -6.11
C THR A 442 1.45 20.80 -6.38
N VAL A 443 1.41 19.54 -5.96
CA VAL A 443 2.49 18.59 -6.19
C VAL A 443 2.63 18.24 -7.67
N TYR A 444 1.60 18.40 -8.51
CA TYR A 444 1.69 18.13 -9.94
C TYR A 444 1.81 19.38 -10.82
N MET A 445 1.86 20.56 -10.21
CA MET A 445 2.00 21.82 -10.92
C MET A 445 3.41 22.02 -11.48
N HIS A 446 3.51 22.62 -12.66
CA HIS A 446 4.79 23.04 -13.25
C HIS A 446 5.38 24.25 -12.51
N SER A 447 4.53 25.20 -12.13
CA SER A 447 4.93 26.37 -11.34
C SER A 447 4.96 26.03 -9.85
N PRO A 448 5.89 26.62 -9.06
CA PRO A 448 5.86 26.51 -7.61
C PRO A 448 4.50 26.95 -7.06
N ALA A 449 4.00 26.25 -6.04
CA ALA A 449 2.70 26.57 -5.45
C ALA A 449 2.69 26.24 -3.95
N ASP A 450 1.99 27.07 -3.19
CA ASP A 450 1.65 26.81 -1.80
C ASP A 450 0.23 26.24 -1.71
N ARG A 451 0.05 25.23 -0.88
CA ARG A 451 -1.24 24.59 -0.68
C ARG A 451 -1.91 25.16 0.56
N VAL A 452 -3.13 25.64 0.37
CA VAL A 452 -4.07 25.95 1.46
C VAL A 452 -5.14 24.87 1.46
N THR A 453 -5.40 24.30 2.63
CA THR A 453 -6.36 23.20 2.74
C THR A 453 -7.75 23.74 3.01
N ALA A 454 -8.78 23.02 2.54
CA ALA A 454 -10.16 23.38 2.84
C ALA A 454 -10.41 23.51 4.35
N GLN A 455 -9.66 22.76 5.16
CA GLN A 455 -9.79 22.73 6.61
C GLN A 455 -9.32 24.00 7.31
N ASP A 456 -8.45 24.79 6.69
CA ASP A 456 -7.85 25.99 7.29
C ASP A 456 -8.84 27.15 7.40
N LYS A 457 -10.01 27.04 6.75
CA LYS A 457 -11.06 28.06 6.80
C LYS A 457 -11.74 28.11 8.17
N ALA A 458 -11.29 29.06 8.99
CA ALA A 458 -11.88 29.36 10.31
C ALA A 458 -12.84 30.58 10.31
N GLN A 459 -12.92 31.32 9.21
CA GLN A 459 -13.68 32.56 9.07
C GLN A 459 -14.54 32.56 7.81
N GLY A 460 -15.31 33.64 7.58
CA GLY A 460 -16.08 33.83 6.34
C GLY A 460 -15.18 33.79 5.11
N PHE A 461 -15.70 33.25 4.01
CA PHE A 461 -14.92 32.97 2.79
C PHE A 461 -14.19 34.21 2.24
N ASN A 462 -14.78 35.41 2.28
CA ASN A 462 -14.12 36.61 1.77
C ASN A 462 -12.91 37.01 2.63
N ALA A 463 -13.01 36.86 3.94
CA ALA A 463 -11.89 37.12 4.84
C ALA A 463 -10.80 36.07 4.65
N PHE A 464 -11.18 34.80 4.48
CA PHE A 464 -10.25 33.70 4.18
C PHE A 464 -9.52 33.91 2.85
N LEU A 465 -10.24 34.23 1.78
CA LEU A 465 -9.72 34.52 0.45
C LEU A 465 -8.62 35.59 0.47
N ARG A 466 -8.85 36.68 1.22
CA ARG A 466 -7.86 37.77 1.38
C ARG A 466 -6.74 37.43 2.35
N GLY A 467 -7.05 36.73 3.43
CA GLY A 467 -6.09 36.38 4.48
C GLY A 467 -5.02 35.42 3.99
N GLU A 468 -5.42 34.42 3.22
CA GLU A 468 -4.53 33.42 2.63
C GLU A 468 -3.99 33.83 1.25
N ASP A 469 -4.38 35.00 0.73
CA ASP A 469 -3.99 35.51 -0.58
C ASP A 469 -4.17 34.47 -1.72
N LEU A 470 -5.36 33.85 -1.79
CA LEU A 470 -5.60 32.73 -2.71
C LEU A 470 -5.53 33.19 -4.17
N ASP A 471 -4.77 32.47 -4.99
CA ASP A 471 -4.65 32.73 -6.42
C ASP A 471 -5.41 31.72 -7.27
N LEU A 472 -5.49 30.47 -6.83
CA LEU A 472 -6.17 29.40 -7.54
C LEU A 472 -7.05 28.62 -6.58
N ILE A 473 -8.32 28.43 -6.94
CA ILE A 473 -9.24 27.58 -6.18
C ILE A 473 -9.65 26.41 -7.08
N VAL A 474 -9.35 25.19 -6.62
CA VAL A 474 -9.78 23.96 -7.29
C VAL A 474 -11.11 23.53 -6.68
N ALA A 475 -12.21 24.05 -7.22
CA ALA A 475 -13.56 23.75 -6.75
C ALA A 475 -14.04 22.39 -7.28
N THR A 476 -13.64 21.35 -6.57
CA THR A 476 -14.09 19.98 -6.78
C THR A 476 -15.41 19.71 -6.07
N PRO A 477 -16.16 18.64 -6.43
CA PRO A 477 -17.36 18.25 -5.69
C PRO A 477 -17.14 18.15 -4.18
N ARG A 478 -15.96 17.67 -3.76
CA ARG A 478 -15.60 17.59 -2.34
C ARG A 478 -15.52 18.97 -1.67
N LEU A 479 -14.89 19.96 -2.31
CA LEU A 479 -14.86 21.32 -1.76
C LEU A 479 -16.26 21.93 -1.72
N MET A 480 -17.06 21.69 -2.76
CA MET A 480 -18.43 22.20 -2.88
C MET A 480 -19.38 21.62 -1.83
N GLU A 481 -19.17 20.36 -1.43
CA GLU A 481 -20.00 19.66 -0.44
C GLU A 481 -19.52 19.86 1.01
N ASP A 482 -18.29 20.34 1.22
CA ASP A 482 -17.71 20.59 2.53
C ASP A 482 -18.57 21.59 3.32
N HIS A 483 -19.02 21.22 4.52
CA HIS A 483 -19.94 22.04 5.33
C HIS A 483 -19.42 23.46 5.58
N ARG A 484 -18.10 23.66 5.71
CA ARG A 484 -17.47 24.98 5.91
C ARG A 484 -17.65 25.94 4.74
N TYR A 485 -17.89 25.40 3.54
CA TYR A 485 -18.07 26.15 2.30
C TYR A 485 -19.54 26.13 1.88
N ARG A 486 -20.18 24.96 1.87
CA ARG A 486 -21.58 24.78 1.50
C ARG A 486 -22.53 25.67 2.31
N GLU A 487 -22.24 25.86 3.60
CA GLU A 487 -23.07 26.65 4.52
C GLU A 487 -22.62 28.12 4.61
N ASP A 488 -21.54 28.50 3.91
CA ASP A 488 -21.05 29.88 3.86
C ASP A 488 -21.69 30.66 2.71
N GLU A 489 -22.54 31.64 3.05
CA GLU A 489 -23.19 32.51 2.06
C GLU A 489 -22.19 33.29 1.19
N GLU A 490 -21.02 33.65 1.72
CA GLU A 490 -19.98 34.36 0.95
C GLU A 490 -19.39 33.46 -0.14
N TRP A 491 -19.19 32.17 0.16
CA TRP A 491 -18.76 31.18 -0.82
C TRP A 491 -19.82 30.97 -1.91
N GLN A 492 -21.09 30.83 -1.53
CA GLN A 492 -22.19 30.66 -2.49
C GLN A 492 -22.25 31.84 -3.48
N ARG A 493 -22.21 33.08 -2.95
CA ARG A 493 -22.16 34.30 -3.78
C ARG A 493 -20.92 34.34 -4.68
N PHE A 494 -19.76 33.91 -4.18
CA PHE A 494 -18.54 33.82 -4.98
C PHE A 494 -18.72 32.88 -6.19
N VAL A 495 -19.23 31.66 -5.97
CA VAL A 495 -19.43 30.64 -7.01
C VAL A 495 -20.47 31.09 -8.06
N GLU A 496 -21.51 31.81 -7.65
CA GLU A 496 -22.59 32.31 -8.51
C GLU A 496 -22.19 33.47 -9.43
N GLY A 497 -21.10 34.17 -9.14
CA GLY A 497 -20.62 35.27 -9.99
C GLY A 497 -19.92 36.41 -9.25
N GLY A 498 -19.99 36.45 -7.92
CA GLY A 498 -19.36 37.48 -7.09
C GLY A 498 -17.82 37.50 -7.14
N HIS A 499 -17.20 36.54 -7.82
CA HIS A 499 -15.77 36.44 -8.05
C HIS A 499 -15.23 37.41 -9.12
N SER A 500 -16.09 37.87 -10.03
CA SER A 500 -15.71 38.78 -11.12
C SER A 500 -15.60 40.24 -10.63
N PRO A 501 -14.58 41.02 -11.05
CA PRO A 501 -13.58 40.73 -12.08
C PRO A 501 -12.26 40.12 -11.53
N ALA A 502 -12.17 39.83 -10.24
CA ALA A 502 -10.91 39.43 -9.60
C ALA A 502 -10.44 38.03 -10.02
N PHE A 503 -11.39 37.13 -10.29
CA PHE A 503 -11.11 35.76 -10.73
C PHE A 503 -11.80 35.46 -12.05
N ARG A 504 -11.19 34.56 -12.80
CA ARG A 504 -11.76 33.89 -13.97
C ARG A 504 -12.20 32.48 -13.61
N LYS A 505 -13.44 32.16 -13.93
CA LYS A 505 -13.98 30.79 -13.85
C LYS A 505 -13.60 30.00 -15.10
N VAL A 506 -12.89 28.89 -14.93
CA VAL A 506 -12.44 28.00 -16.01
C VAL A 506 -12.99 26.59 -15.75
N PRO A 507 -13.93 26.08 -16.56
CA PRO A 507 -14.41 24.71 -16.43
C PRO A 507 -13.34 23.71 -16.88
N VAL A 508 -13.18 22.61 -16.15
CA VAL A 508 -12.30 21.51 -16.56
C VAL A 508 -13.11 20.54 -17.44
N GLU A 509 -12.71 20.44 -18.71
CA GLU A 509 -13.40 19.62 -19.72
C GLU A 509 -13.59 18.17 -19.26
N GLY A 510 -14.82 17.66 -19.41
CA GLY A 510 -15.17 16.27 -19.07
C GLY A 510 -15.30 15.99 -17.57
N THR A 511 -15.34 17.02 -16.72
CA THR A 511 -15.45 16.86 -15.26
C THR A 511 -16.44 17.86 -14.65
N GLU A 512 -16.77 17.67 -13.38
CA GLU A 512 -17.54 18.64 -12.58
C GLU A 512 -16.66 19.70 -11.91
N VAL A 513 -15.33 19.64 -12.12
CA VAL A 513 -14.37 20.54 -11.48
C VAL A 513 -14.38 21.91 -12.15
N LEU A 514 -14.40 22.95 -11.31
CA LEU A 514 -14.25 24.34 -11.70
C LEU A 514 -12.94 24.88 -11.13
N LEU A 515 -12.18 25.59 -11.95
CA LEU A 515 -11.03 26.36 -11.49
C LEU A 515 -11.44 27.82 -11.39
N PHE A 516 -11.17 28.46 -10.26
CA PHE A 516 -11.21 29.92 -10.15
C PHE A 516 -9.78 30.43 -10.09
N VAL A 517 -9.37 31.19 -11.09
CA VAL A 517 -7.98 31.64 -11.27
C VAL A 517 -7.95 33.15 -11.14
N SER A 518 -7.12 33.68 -10.23
CA SER A 518 -6.95 35.11 -10.04
C SER A 518 -6.36 35.75 -11.30
N GLU A 519 -6.93 36.86 -11.74
CA GLU A 519 -6.42 37.63 -12.89
C GLU A 519 -5.00 38.20 -12.62
N ARG A 520 -4.57 38.26 -11.35
CA ARG A 520 -3.23 38.69 -10.94
C ARG A 520 -2.11 37.76 -11.44
N ILE A 521 -2.36 36.45 -11.49
CA ILE A 521 -1.32 35.44 -11.76
C ILE A 521 -1.34 34.93 -13.21
N LEU A 522 -2.36 35.32 -13.98
CA LEU A 522 -2.46 34.99 -15.38
C LEU A 522 -1.47 35.87 -16.17
N ALA A 523 -0.66 35.24 -17.00
CA ALA A 523 0.15 35.99 -17.95
C ALA A 523 -0.74 36.90 -18.81
N SER A 524 -0.38 38.18 -18.92
CA SER A 524 -1.02 39.06 -19.90
C SER A 524 -0.89 38.42 -21.29
N PRO A 525 -1.98 38.36 -22.07
CA PRO A 525 -2.03 37.61 -23.33
C PRO A 525 -1.02 38.08 -24.38
#